data_AF-A0A7V2XGM5-F1
#
_entry.id   AF-A0A7V2XGM5-F1
#
_cell.length_a   1.000
_cell.length_b   1.000
_cell.length_c   1.000
_cell.angle_alpha   90.00
_cell.angle_beta   90.00
_cell.angle_gamma   90.00
#
_symmetry.space_group_name_H-M   'P 1'
#
loop_
_entity.id
_entity.type
_entity.pdbx_description
1 polymer ?
#
loop_
_entity_poly.entity_id
_entity_poly.type
_entity_poly.pdbx_seq_one_letter_code
_entity_poly.pdbx_strand_id
1 'polypeptide(L)' 'MLKVKVPKAVLDGLEAVRQSGLTNMLDRLLVAELAREFGFEEAACWVEDHRGQYAQGVFRGFEPTEEK' A
#
# COMPACT_ATOMS: atom_id res chain seq x y z
N MET A 1 -15.24 10.10 6.37
CA MET A 1 -14.98 9.00 5.42
C MET A 1 -14.11 7.97 6.13
N LEU A 2 -14.44 6.68 6.06
CA LEU A 2 -13.66 5.62 6.72
C LEU A 2 -12.42 5.30 5.87
N LYS A 3 -11.23 5.36 6.47
CA LYS A 3 -9.98 4.95 5.81
C LYS A 3 -9.86 3.42 5.82
N VAL A 4 -8.96 2.90 4.99
CA VAL A 4 -8.68 1.46 4.92
C VAL A 4 -7.62 1.11 5.96
N LYS A 5 -7.96 0.22 6.89
CA LYS A 5 -7.03 -0.30 7.90
C LYS A 5 -6.09 -1.32 7.27
N VAL A 6 -4.78 -1.11 7.44
CA VAL A 6 -3.73 -2.00 6.92
C VAL A 6 -2.68 -2.23 8.00
N PRO A 7 -1.97 -3.38 8.00
CA PRO A 7 -0.82 -3.56 8.88
C PRO A 7 0.19 -2.41 8.76
N LYS A 8 0.89 -2.08 9.85
CA LYS A 8 1.86 -0.98 9.83
C LYS A 8 2.95 -1.19 8.77
N ALA A 9 3.45 -2.41 8.62
CA ALA A 9 4.45 -2.76 7.60
C ALA A 9 3.95 -2.52 6.18
N VAL A 10 2.67 -2.82 5.91
CA VAL A 10 2.02 -2.51 4.62
C VAL A 10 1.96 -0.99 4.40
N LEU A 11 1.55 -0.23 5.41
CA LEU A 11 1.49 1.23 5.30
C LEU A 11 2.86 1.83 5.01
N ASP A 12 3.89 1.44 5.75
CA ASP A 12 5.25 1.94 5.60
C ASP A 12 5.78 1.67 4.17
N GLY A 13 5.50 0.48 3.61
CA GLY A 13 5.87 0.16 2.23
C GLY A 13 5.10 0.95 1.17
N LEU A 14 3.80 1.16 1.37
CA LEU A 14 2.99 2.01 0.49
C LEU A 14 3.45 3.46 0.51
N GLU A 15 3.83 3.98 1.68
CA GLU A 15 4.38 5.32 1.83
C GLU A 15 5.75 5.44 1.16
N ALA A 16 6.62 4.44 1.30
CA ALA A 16 7.92 4.43 0.62
C ALA A 16 7.76 4.49 -0.91
N VAL A 17 6.89 3.67 -1.48
CA VAL A 17 6.58 3.72 -2.93
C VAL A 17 6.01 5.09 -3.32
N ARG A 18 5.07 5.62 -2.55
CA ARG A 18 4.48 6.95 -2.82
C ARG A 18 5.52 8.07 -2.78
N GLN A 19 6.41 8.05 -1.79
CA GLN A 19 7.45 9.06 -1.62
C GLN A 19 8.55 8.97 -2.68
N SER A 20 8.77 7.78 -3.26
CA SER A 20 9.74 7.61 -4.35
C SER A 20 9.40 8.40 -5.61
N GLY A 21 8.10 8.64 -5.86
CA GLY A 21 7.62 9.34 -7.06
C GLY A 21 7.81 8.56 -8.37
N LEU A 22 8.22 7.29 -8.33
CA LEU A 22 8.50 6.47 -9.52
C LEU A 22 7.25 5.97 -10.24
N THR A 23 6.11 5.90 -9.52
CA THR A 23 4.83 5.50 -10.09
C THR A 23 3.67 6.29 -9.48
N ASN A 24 2.54 6.28 -10.17
CA ASN A 24 1.28 6.73 -9.60
C ASN A 24 0.64 5.59 -8.78
N MET A 25 -0.05 5.93 -7.69
CA MET A 25 -0.68 4.92 -6.82
C MET A 25 -1.93 4.25 -7.43
N LEU A 26 -2.31 4.57 -8.67
CA LEU A 26 -3.36 3.82 -9.39
C LEU A 26 -2.77 2.65 -10.18
N ASP A 27 -1.48 2.67 -10.48
CA ASP A 27 -0.76 1.57 -11.10
C ASP A 27 -0.41 0.52 -10.05
N ARG A 28 -1.44 -0.25 -9.67
CA ARG A 28 -1.35 -1.29 -8.64
C ARG A 28 -0.26 -2.32 -8.93
N LEU A 29 -0.04 -2.66 -10.19
CA LEU A 29 0.95 -3.68 -10.56
C LEU A 29 2.37 -3.14 -10.33
N LEU A 30 2.65 -1.94 -10.84
CA LEU A 30 3.96 -1.31 -10.64
C LEU A 30 4.20 -0.95 -9.16
N VAL A 31 3.16 -0.60 -8.40
CA VAL A 31 3.28 -0.39 -6.95
C VAL A 31 3.69 -1.67 -6.22
N ALA A 32 3.11 -2.82 -6.56
CA ALA A 32 3.49 -4.09 -5.95
C ALA A 32 4.94 -4.48 -6.32
N GLU A 33 5.34 -4.27 -7.57
CA GLU A 33 6.70 -4.50 -8.04
C GLU A 33 7.73 -3.62 -7.29
N LEU A 34 7.51 -2.30 -7.25
CA LEU A 34 8.37 -1.37 -6.53
C LEU A 34 8.41 -1.64 -5.03
N ALA A 35 7.29 -2.04 -4.43
CA ALA A 35 7.26 -2.45 -3.04
C ALA A 35 8.18 -3.66 -2.77
N ARG A 36 8.21 -4.65 -3.68
CA ARG A 36 9.19 -5.76 -3.58
C ARG A 36 10.62 -5.29 -3.75
N GLU A 37 10.88 -4.44 -4.74
CA GLU A 37 12.23 -3.92 -5.00
C GLU A 37 12.79 -3.11 -3.81
N PHE A 38 11.92 -2.41 -3.09
CA PHE A 38 12.27 -1.66 -1.90
C PHE A 38 12.35 -2.52 -0.62
N GLY A 39 12.09 -3.83 -0.73
CA GLY A 39 12.14 -4.78 0.40
C GLY A 39 10.87 -4.82 1.25
N PHE A 40 9.76 -4.22 0.80
CA PHE A 40 8.47 -4.27 1.47
C PHE A 40 7.60 -5.42 0.89
N GLU A 41 8.04 -6.65 1.08
CA GLU A 41 7.36 -7.85 0.57
C GLU A 41 5.91 -7.96 1.07
N GLU A 42 5.67 -7.64 2.35
CA GLU A 42 4.32 -7.66 2.93
C GLU A 42 3.39 -6.64 2.23
N ALA A 43 3.90 -5.44 1.94
CA ALA A 43 3.14 -4.43 1.21
C ALA A 43 2.82 -4.90 -0.22
N ALA A 44 3.79 -5.50 -0.91
CA ALA A 44 3.59 -6.04 -2.26
C ALA A 44 2.52 -7.13 -2.29
N CYS A 45 2.63 -8.13 -1.42
CA CYS A 45 1.64 -9.20 -1.30
C CYS A 45 0.25 -8.64 -0.96
N TRP A 46 0.18 -7.69 -0.02
CA TRP A 46 -1.09 -7.09 0.36
C TRP A 46 -1.78 -6.37 -0.81
N VAL A 47 -1.02 -5.60 -1.61
CA VAL A 47 -1.52 -4.88 -2.81
C VAL A 47 -2.05 -5.85 -3.88
N GLU A 48 -1.45 -7.04 -3.98
CA GLU A 48 -1.86 -8.08 -4.92
C GLU A 48 -3.16 -8.77 -4.50
N ASP A 49 -3.24 -9.13 -3.21
CA ASP A 49 -4.35 -9.88 -2.63
C ASP A 49 -5.59 -9.01 -2.34
N HIS A 50 -5.39 -7.73 -2.01
CA HIS A 50 -6.45 -6.85 -1.51
C HIS A 50 -6.86 -5.76 -2.50
N ARG A 51 -7.02 -6.11 -3.79
CA ARG A 51 -7.27 -5.15 -4.90
C ARG A 51 -8.36 -4.11 -4.62
N GLY A 52 -9.50 -4.55 -4.09
CA GLY A 52 -10.63 -3.67 -3.79
C GLY A 52 -10.39 -2.73 -2.60
N GLN A 53 -9.65 -3.19 -1.59
CA GLN A 53 -9.28 -2.38 -0.43
C GLN A 53 -8.17 -1.40 -0.80
N TYR A 54 -7.19 -1.83 -1.59
CA TYR A 54 -6.15 -0.97 -2.13
C TYR A 54 -6.77 0.20 -2.92
N ALA A 55 -7.65 -0.08 -3.89
CA ALA A 55 -8.33 0.96 -4.66
C ALA A 55 -9.09 1.93 -3.74
N GLN A 56 -9.83 1.42 -2.75
CA GLN A 56 -10.50 2.26 -1.76
C GLN A 56 -9.52 3.12 -0.96
N GLY A 57 -8.39 2.57 -0.53
CA GLY A 57 -7.37 3.27 0.24
C GLY A 57 -6.64 4.34 -0.56
N VAL A 58 -6.44 4.15 -1.86
CA VAL A 58 -5.89 5.19 -2.76
C VAL A 58 -6.79 6.42 -2.79
N PHE A 59 -8.12 6.25 -2.79
CA PHE A 59 -9.07 7.37 -2.79
C PHE A 59 -9.43 7.90 -1.40
N ARG A 60 -9.47 7.05 -0.37
CA ARG A 60 -9.95 7.39 0.98
C ARG A 60 -8.85 7.58 2.01
N GLY A 61 -7.63 7.14 1.70
CA GLY A 61 -6.51 7.06 2.61
C GLY A 61 -6.38 5.70 3.29
N PHE A 62 -5.16 5.42 3.76
CA PHE A 62 -4.81 4.27 4.58
C PHE A 62 -4.61 4.70 6.04
N GLU A 63 -4.87 3.80 6.98
CA GLU A 63 -4.53 3.96 8.40
C GLU A 63 -3.93 2.64 8.91
N PRO A 64 -2.95 2.69 9.84
CA PRO A 64 -2.39 1.47 10.41
C PRO A 64 -3.45 0.80 11.29
N THR A 65 -3.54 -0.53 11.23
CA THR A 65 -4.26 -1.31 12.22
C THR A 65 -3.49 -1.17 13.53
N GLU A 66 -4.12 -0.64 14.57
CA GLU A 66 -3.57 -0.67 15.93
C GLU A 66 -3.57 -2.13 16.41
N GLU A 67 -2.48 -2.85 16.15
CA GLU A 67 -2.14 -3.99 16.99
C GLU A 67 -1.65 -3.42 18.33
N LYS A 68 -2.48 -3.62 19.36
CA LYS A 68 -2.14 -3.32 20.75
C LYS A 68 -1.06 -4.24 21.29
#